data_AF-A0A9K3KRQ1-F1
#
_entry.id   AF-A0A9K3KRQ1-F1
#
_cell.length_a   1.000
_cell.length_b   1.000
_cell.length_c   1.000
_cell.angle_alpha   90.00
_cell.angle_beta   90.00
_cell.angle_gamma   90.00
#
_symmetry.space_group_name_H-M   'P 1'
#
loop_
_entity.id
_entity.type
_entity.pdbx_description
1 polymer ?
#
loop_
_entity_poly.entity_id
_entity_poly.type
_entity_poly.pdbx_seq_one_letter_code
_entity_poly.pdbx_strand_id
1 'polypeptide(L)'
;MSEGDQIASTVANFSLEFVVGVSKIVAERNSVNKASDQLPPICPLDLCSMDTRLFTASLKHQRRRLRQCFNDEGIEQIDQQFRNLRIAVREEKGLATILLKEQASSNLSTFENCCSPLRGRDMIL
;
A
#
# COMPACT_ATOMS: atom_id res chain seq x y z
N MET A 1 37.24 -11.65 15.89
CA MET A 1 36.75 -10.98 14.66
C MET A 1 37.33 -9.60 14.65
N SER A 2 37.98 -9.22 13.55
CA SER A 2 38.50 -7.87 13.37
C SER A 2 37.35 -6.89 13.15
N GLU A 3 37.50 -5.62 13.53
CA GLU A 3 36.53 -4.56 13.26
C GLU A 3 36.22 -4.46 11.75
N GLY A 4 37.23 -4.72 10.91
CA GLY A 4 37.08 -4.80 9.46
C GLY A 4 36.16 -5.93 8.99
N ASP A 5 36.18 -7.09 9.66
CA ASP A 5 35.29 -8.23 9.33
C ASP A 5 33.83 -7.91 9.68
N GLN A 6 33.63 -7.15 10.75
CA GLN A 6 32.32 -6.77 11.24
C GLN A 6 31.67 -5.72 10.34
N ILE A 7 32.46 -4.74 9.86
CA ILE A 7 32.03 -3.75 8.87
C ILE A 7 31.73 -4.44 7.54
N ALA A 8 32.61 -5.34 7.07
CA ALA A 8 32.40 -6.07 5.83
C ALA A 8 31.12 -6.93 5.88
N SER A 9 30.89 -7.64 6.99
CA SER A 9 29.67 -8.42 7.19
C SER A 9 28.40 -7.55 7.20
N THR A 10 28.46 -6.39 7.85
CA THR A 10 27.33 -5.45 7.92
C THR A 10 26.99 -4.90 6.53
N VAL A 11 28.00 -4.51 5.75
CA VAL A 11 27.81 -4.01 4.38
C VAL A 11 27.26 -5.11 3.47
N ALA A 12 27.81 -6.32 3.55
CA ALA A 12 27.35 -7.45 2.75
C ALA A 12 25.88 -7.80 3.04
N ASN A 13 25.48 -7.85 4.31
CA ASN A 13 24.10 -8.12 4.72
C ASN A 13 23.15 -7.02 4.24
N PHE A 14 23.55 -5.74 4.38
CA PHE A 14 22.75 -4.62 3.88
C PHE A 14 22.57 -4.68 2.36
N SER A 15 23.64 -4.95 1.61
CA SER A 15 23.57 -5.11 0.15
C SER A 15 22.67 -6.27 -0.26
N LEU A 16 22.71 -7.39 0.47
CA LEU A 16 21.86 -8.55 0.21
C LEU A 16 20.38 -8.23 0.47
N GLU A 17 20.06 -7.61 1.61
CA GLU A 17 18.70 -7.17 1.95
C GLU A 17 18.17 -6.15 0.94
N PHE A 18 19.02 -5.24 0.48
CA PHE A 18 18.67 -4.28 -0.57
C PHE A 18 18.37 -4.97 -1.90
N VAL A 19 19.24 -5.88 -2.35
CA VAL A 19 19.02 -6.65 -3.59
C VAL A 19 17.76 -7.50 -3.48
N VAL A 20 17.54 -8.20 -2.37
CA VAL A 20 16.33 -8.97 -2.11
C VAL A 20 15.08 -8.07 -2.11
N GLY A 21 15.16 -6.89 -1.50
CA GLY A 21 14.09 -5.88 -1.51
C GLY A 21 13.77 -5.41 -2.92
N VAL A 22 14.79 -5.07 -3.72
CA VAL A 22 14.61 -4.66 -5.12
C VAL A 22 14.07 -5.81 -5.97
N SER A 23 14.56 -7.03 -5.80
CA SER A 23 14.05 -8.20 -6.52
C SER A 23 12.59 -8.50 -6.22
N LYS A 24 12.10 -8.22 -4.99
CA LYS A 24 10.68 -8.31 -4.64
C LYS A 24 9.84 -7.22 -5.32
N ILE A 25 10.35 -5.99 -5.43
CA ILE A 25 9.71 -4.91 -6.19
C ILE A 25 9.65 -5.25 -7.69
N VAL A 26 10.67 -5.94 -8.21
CA VAL A 26 10.68 -6.42 -9.61
C VAL A 26 9.72 -7.61 -9.80
N ALA A 27 9.55 -8.48 -8.80
CA ALA A 27 8.62 -9.61 -8.88
C ALA A 27 7.14 -9.19 -9.02
N GLU A 28 6.76 -8.00 -8.53
CA GLU A 28 5.43 -7.43 -8.77
C GLU A 28 5.23 -6.92 -10.21
N ARG A 29 6.32 -6.76 -10.97
CA ARG A 29 6.29 -6.33 -12.38
C ARG A 29 6.63 -7.52 -13.31
N ASN A 30 5.62 -8.29 -13.70
CA ASN A 30 5.80 -9.28 -14.76
C ASN A 30 5.78 -8.63 -16.16
N SER A 31 6.11 -9.40 -17.20
CA SER A 31 6.11 -8.96 -18.62
C SER A 31 4.74 -8.49 -19.13
N VAL A 32 3.70 -8.64 -18.32
CA VAL A 32 2.30 -8.28 -18.60
C VAL A 32 1.83 -7.17 -17.67
N ASN A 33 2.74 -6.36 -17.11
CA ASN A 33 2.48 -5.18 -16.27
C ASN A 33 1.78 -4.04 -17.05
N LYS A 34 0.70 -4.39 -17.75
CA LYS A 34 -0.33 -3.49 -18.23
C LYS A 34 -0.98 -2.89 -16.99
N ALA A 35 -1.33 -1.61 -17.05
CA ALA A 35 -2.31 -1.06 -16.13
C ALA A 35 -3.53 -1.98 -16.21
N SER A 36 -3.76 -2.76 -15.16
CA SER A 36 -5.01 -3.49 -15.03
C SER A 36 -6.11 -2.44 -15.00
N ASP A 37 -7.11 -2.54 -15.89
CA ASP A 37 -8.33 -1.73 -15.81
C ASP A 37 -9.04 -1.93 -14.45
N GLN A 38 -8.72 -3.04 -13.78
CA GLN A 38 -9.06 -3.26 -12.38
C GLN A 38 -7.97 -2.63 -11.50
N LEU A 39 -8.26 -1.43 -11.03
CA LEU A 39 -7.60 -0.86 -9.86
C LEU A 39 -7.69 -1.89 -8.71
N PRO A 40 -6.63 -2.06 -7.90
CA PRO A 40 -6.73 -2.91 -6.72
C PRO A 40 -7.93 -2.44 -5.89
N PRO A 41 -8.70 -3.36 -5.29
CA PRO A 41 -9.87 -3.00 -4.52
C PRO A 41 -9.42 -2.13 -3.34
N ILE A 42 -9.52 -0.82 -3.49
CA ILE A 42 -9.36 0.12 -2.39
C ILE A 42 -10.58 -0.12 -1.53
N CYS A 43 -10.42 -0.76 -0.38
CA CYS A 43 -11.51 -0.91 0.56
C CYS A 43 -11.84 0.49 1.10
N PRO A 44 -13.02 1.05 0.81
CA PRO A 44 -13.33 2.43 1.21
C PRO A 44 -13.32 2.58 2.74
N LEU A 45 -13.59 1.51 3.48
CA LEU A 45 -13.49 1.46 4.93
C LEU A 45 -12.05 1.57 5.45
N ASP A 46 -11.10 0.90 4.81
CA ASP A 46 -9.69 1.00 5.19
C ASP A 46 -9.18 2.42 4.93
N LEU A 47 -9.61 3.02 3.82
CA LEU A 47 -9.33 4.43 3.52
C LEU A 47 -9.96 5.35 4.58
N CYS A 48 -11.21 5.12 4.98
CA CYS A 48 -11.87 5.92 6.02
C CYS A 48 -11.24 5.75 7.42
N SER A 49 -10.65 4.59 7.67
CA SER A 49 -9.96 4.25 8.92
C SER A 49 -8.54 4.82 8.98
N MET A 50 -7.97 5.21 7.84
CA MET A 50 -6.65 5.83 7.76
C MET A 50 -6.60 7.16 8.52
N ASP A 51 -5.53 7.39 9.27
CA ASP A 51 -5.31 8.68 9.93
C ASP A 51 -5.15 9.81 8.90
N THR A 52 -5.79 10.96 9.14
CA THR A 52 -5.77 12.09 8.19
C THR A 52 -4.37 12.65 8.03
N ARG A 53 -3.56 12.69 9.09
CA ARG A 53 -2.18 13.20 9.00
C ARG A 53 -1.33 12.24 8.17
N LEU A 54 -1.51 10.93 8.34
CA LEU A 54 -0.84 9.91 7.53
C LEU A 54 -1.24 10.02 6.05
N PHE A 55 -2.52 10.20 5.74
CA PHE A 55 -2.98 10.39 4.37
C PHE A 55 -2.38 11.66 3.74
N THR A 56 -2.51 12.80 4.40
CA THR A 56 -1.95 14.07 3.90
C THR A 56 -0.42 14.01 3.78
N ALA A 57 0.28 13.34 4.70
CA ALA A 57 1.73 13.13 4.60
C ALA A 57 2.10 12.25 3.39
N SER A 58 1.33 11.19 3.14
CA SER A 58 1.49 10.32 1.98
C SER A 58 1.25 11.07 0.68
N LEU A 59 0.21 11.92 0.63
CA LEU A 59 -0.10 12.76 -0.52
C LEU A 59 1.04 13.76 -0.81
N LYS A 60 1.59 14.40 0.23
CA LYS A 60 2.76 15.28 0.10
C LYS A 60 3.99 14.52 -0.40
N HIS A 61 4.26 13.34 0.15
CA HIS A 61 5.38 12.51 -0.27
C HIS A 61 5.26 12.08 -1.74
N GLN A 62 4.04 11.76 -2.19
CA GLN A 62 3.76 11.34 -3.56
C GLN A 62 3.50 12.50 -4.53
N ARG A 63 3.55 13.77 -4.08
CA ARG A 63 3.17 14.95 -4.88
C ARG A 63 3.91 15.03 -6.21
N ARG A 64 5.21 14.71 -6.24
CA ARG A 64 6.02 14.71 -7.48
C ARG A 64 5.49 13.71 -8.51
N ARG A 65 5.05 12.54 -8.07
CA ARG A 65 4.48 11.49 -8.93
C ARG A 65 3.06 11.86 -9.37
N LEU A 66 2.24 12.36 -8.45
CA LEU A 66 0.87 12.80 -8.74
C LEU A 66 0.82 13.93 -9.78
N ARG A 67 1.82 14.82 -9.78
CA ARG A 67 1.98 15.88 -10.79
C ARG A 67 2.14 15.40 -12.23
N GLN A 68 2.38 14.10 -12.44
CA GLN A 68 2.41 13.51 -13.79
C GLN A 68 1.01 13.35 -14.39
N CYS A 69 -0.03 13.29 -13.54
CA CYS A 69 -1.42 13.06 -13.96
C CYS A 69 -2.39 14.15 -13.48
N PHE A 70 -2.05 14.87 -12.41
CA PHE A 70 -2.90 15.87 -11.77
C PHE A 70 -2.17 17.21 -11.65
N ASN A 71 -2.89 18.31 -11.83
CA ASN A 71 -2.39 19.63 -11.47
C ASN A 71 -2.43 19.81 -9.93
N ASP A 72 -1.83 20.88 -9.43
CA ASP A 72 -1.78 21.14 -7.98
C ASP A 72 -3.17 21.24 -7.34
N GLU A 73 -4.13 21.83 -8.07
CA GLU A 73 -5.54 21.89 -7.66
C GLU A 73 -6.17 20.50 -7.56
N GLY A 74 -5.93 19.61 -8.53
CA GLY A 74 -6.41 18.23 -8.51
C GLY A 74 -5.82 17.42 -7.35
N ILE A 75 -4.57 17.70 -6.97
CA ILE A 75 -3.96 17.08 -5.78
C ILE A 75 -4.63 17.58 -4.50
N GLU A 76 -4.96 18.87 -4.41
CA GLU A 76 -5.71 19.42 -3.28
C GLU A 76 -7.14 18.86 -3.21
N GLN A 77 -7.79 18.68 -4.36
CA GLN A 77 -9.10 18.03 -4.45
C GLN A 77 -9.06 16.59 -3.91
N ILE A 78 -7.97 15.84 -4.12
CA ILE A 78 -7.82 14.49 -3.53
C ILE A 78 -7.80 14.55 -1.99
N ASP A 79 -7.05 15.49 -1.38
CA ASP A 79 -7.05 15.67 0.09
C ASP A 79 -8.44 16.05 0.61
N GLN A 80 -9.13 16.94 -0.12
CA GLN A 80 -10.47 17.39 0.25
C GLN A 80 -11.51 16.27 0.13
N GLN A 81 -11.46 15.47 -0.95
CA GLN A 81 -12.35 14.33 -1.16
C GLN A 81 -12.17 13.28 -0.07
N PHE A 82 -10.93 13.00 0.34
CA PHE A 82 -10.64 12.11 1.46
C PHE A 82 -11.28 12.60 2.77
N ARG A 83 -11.15 13.90 3.08
CA ARG A 83 -11.78 14.49 4.28
C ARG A 83 -13.29 14.39 4.23
N ASN A 84 -13.88 14.73 3.08
CA ASN A 84 -15.33 14.66 2.89
C ASN A 84 -15.85 13.24 3.06
N LEU A 85 -15.16 12.25 2.50
CA LEU A 85 -15.51 10.84 2.65
C LEU A 85 -15.51 10.41 4.12
N ARG A 86 -14.48 10.81 4.90
CA ARG A 86 -14.43 10.51 6.34
C ARG A 86 -15.56 11.16 7.13
N ILE A 87 -15.89 12.41 6.80
CA ILE A 87 -17.01 13.13 7.42
C ILE A 87 -18.32 12.41 7.10
N ALA A 88 -18.56 12.09 5.83
CA ALA A 88 -19.76 11.39 5.39
C ALA A 88 -19.91 10.03 6.10
N VAL A 89 -18.84 9.24 6.22
CA VAL A 89 -18.89 7.96 6.94
C VAL A 89 -19.15 8.13 8.44
N ARG A 90 -18.68 9.21 9.05
CA ARG A 90 -18.93 9.49 10.47
C ARG A 90 -20.36 10.00 10.73
N GLU A 91 -20.89 10.84 9.85
CA GLU A 91 -22.16 11.53 10.02
C GLU A 91 -23.34 10.70 9.47
N GLU A 92 -23.13 10.00 8.36
CA GLU A 92 -24.16 9.21 7.70
C GLU A 92 -24.06 7.74 8.08
N LYS A 93 -24.83 7.35 9.12
CA LYS A 93 -24.92 5.96 9.58
C LYS A 93 -25.31 4.97 8.46
N GLY A 94 -26.13 5.42 7.50
CA GLY A 94 -26.52 4.63 6.34
C GLY A 94 -25.34 4.29 5.44
N LEU A 95 -24.50 5.30 5.15
CA LEU A 95 -23.28 5.12 4.35
C LEU A 95 -22.30 4.17 5.04
N ALA A 96 -22.05 4.35 6.35
CA ALA A 96 -21.20 3.45 7.12
C ALA A 96 -21.71 1.99 7.08
N THR A 97 -23.03 1.80 7.21
CA THR A 97 -23.66 0.47 7.18
C THR A 97 -23.54 -0.19 5.82
N ILE A 98 -23.72 0.57 4.73
CA ILE A 98 -23.54 0.07 3.36
C ILE A 98 -22.09 -0.35 3.15
N LEU A 99 -21.12 0.49 3.53
CA LEU A 99 -19.70 0.17 3.38
C LEU A 99 -19.33 -1.09 4.17
N LEU A 100 -19.83 -1.24 5.41
CA LEU A 100 -19.55 -2.41 6.24
C LEU A 100 -20.16 -3.69 5.64
N LYS A 101 -21.36 -3.57 5.06
CA LYS A 101 -22.03 -4.67 4.38
C LYS A 101 -21.29 -5.09 3.11
N GLU A 102 -20.80 -4.13 2.33
CA GLU A 102 -19.98 -4.39 1.13
C GLU A 102 -18.63 -5.04 1.49
N GLN A 103 -18.00 -4.62 2.60
CA GLN A 103 -16.79 -5.26 3.11
C GLN A 103 -17.05 -6.71 3.57
N ALA A 104 -18.19 -6.97 4.22
CA ALA A 104 -18.56 -8.32 4.65
C ALA A 104 -19.04 -9.23 3.51
N SER A 105 -19.62 -8.66 2.45
CA SER A 105 -20.11 -9.40 1.27
C SER A 105 -19.00 -9.67 0.25
N SER A 106 -17.95 -8.85 0.31
CA SER A 106 -16.69 -9.13 -0.37
C SER A 106 -16.05 -10.34 0.27
N ASN A 107 -16.16 -11.51 -0.37
CA ASN A 107 -15.23 -12.64 -0.18
C ASN A 107 -13.82 -12.25 -0.66
N LEU A 108 -13.33 -11.07 -0.29
CA LEU A 108 -11.94 -10.74 -0.38
C LEU A 108 -11.27 -11.63 0.66
N SER A 109 -10.67 -12.72 0.16
CA SER A 109 -9.48 -13.28 0.76
C SER A 109 -8.70 -12.13 1.37
N THR A 110 -8.63 -12.11 2.70
CA THR A 110 -8.13 -11.03 3.55
C THR A 110 -6.86 -10.42 2.96
N PHE A 111 -6.56 -9.15 3.24
CA PHE A 111 -5.23 -8.59 2.91
C PHE A 111 -4.08 -9.47 3.43
N GLU A 112 -4.33 -10.23 4.50
CA GLU A 112 -3.47 -11.31 5.00
C GLU A 112 -3.23 -12.46 4.03
N ASN A 113 -4.12 -12.77 3.08
CA ASN A 113 -3.91 -13.75 2.01
C ASN A 113 -3.07 -13.21 0.84
N CYS A 114 -3.06 -11.89 0.64
CA CYS A 114 -2.16 -11.23 -0.33
C CYS A 114 -0.74 -11.04 0.24
N CYS A 115 -0.61 -11.00 1.57
CA CYS A 115 0.66 -10.81 2.27
C CYS A 115 1.06 -11.99 3.17
N SER A 116 0.37 -13.13 3.13
CA SER A 116 0.78 -14.29 3.94
C SER A 116 2.09 -14.79 3.33
N PRO A 117 3.18 -14.78 4.10
CA PRO A 117 4.40 -15.38 3.64
C PRO A 117 4.11 -16.85 3.36
N LEU A 118 4.83 -17.38 2.38
CA LEU A 118 5.03 -18.79 2.10
C LEU A 118 5.50 -19.56 3.35
N ARG A 119 4.67 -19.65 4.41
CA ARG A 119 4.77 -20.66 5.46
C ARG A 119 4.24 -21.96 4.85
N GLY A 120 5.06 -22.61 4.05
CA GLY A 120 4.69 -23.89 3.46
C GLY A 120 5.40 -24.26 2.16
N ARG A 121 6.54 -23.65 1.81
CA ARG A 121 7.46 -24.34 0.90
C ARG A 121 8.59 -24.90 1.74
N ASP A 122 8.48 -26.21 1.91
CA ASP A 122 9.42 -27.08 2.57
C ASP A 122 10.87 -26.68 2.27
N MET A 123 11.66 -26.59 3.34
CA MET A 123 13.06 -26.94 3.29
C MET A 123 13.14 -28.36 2.71
N ILE A 124 13.43 -28.46 1.42
CA ILE A 124 14.07 -29.64 0.88
C ILE A 124 15.52 -29.24 0.64
N LEU A 125 16.37 -29.91 1.41
CA LEU A 125 17.83 -29.91 1.35
C LEU A 125 18.37 -30.10 -0.07
#